data_AF-A0A7C1D9H0-F1
#
_entry.id   AF-A0A7C1D9H0-F1
#
_cell.length_a   1.000
_cell.length_b   1.000
_cell.length_c   1.000
_cell.angle_alpha   90.00
_cell.angle_beta   90.00
_cell.angle_gamma   90.00
#
_symmetry.space_group_name_H-M   'P 1'
#
loop_
_entity.id
_entity.type
_entity.pdbx_description
1 polymer ?
#
loop_
_entity_poly.entity_id
_entity_poly.type
_entity_poly.pdbx_seq_one_letter_code
_entity_poly.pdbx_strand_id
1 'polypeptide(L)'
;MAEKAKFFNIRRAAAVMKKEFLHIRRDSRSLVIALLAPVVLLIVYGYAVTFDIKHIDLGVTDNDRTPVSRMLIEKFSSSGYFKIFEAGRNSGAINNEAIKRDRVRMILVIPEGFSSEIKKNKAVKVQVIADGSDANTASVALGYAGIIINTFSRKITIEAARKKGFNPKKIPAVIPEPRVWYNPELKSQNFIIPGLIAVLMMLIAAMLTSLTVVREKERGTFEQLVSTPIKPLELM
;
A
#
# COMPACT_ATOMS: atom_id res chain seq x y z
N MET A 1 1.11 68.10 4.39
CA MET A 1 2.28 67.25 4.06
C MET A 1 2.44 66.23 5.18
N ALA A 2 2.20 64.94 4.93
CA ALA A 2 2.63 63.76 5.72
C ALA A 2 1.93 62.54 5.08
N GLU A 3 2.55 61.88 4.12
CA GLU A 3 3.47 60.73 4.27
C GLU A 3 2.73 59.45 3.88
N LYS A 4 2.81 59.15 2.57
CA LYS A 4 2.26 57.94 1.97
C LYS A 4 2.92 56.72 2.61
N ALA A 5 2.13 55.93 3.34
CA ALA A 5 2.47 54.58 3.77
C ALA A 5 2.92 53.74 2.55
N LYS A 6 4.23 53.60 2.35
CA LYS A 6 4.78 52.73 1.31
C LYS A 6 4.55 51.27 1.67
N PHE A 7 3.72 50.61 0.86
CA PHE A 7 3.53 49.17 0.80
C PHE A 7 4.88 48.46 0.59
N PHE A 8 5.08 47.35 1.29
CA PHE A 8 6.08 46.28 1.08
C PHE A 8 7.33 46.61 0.24
N ASN A 9 8.52 46.61 0.85
CA ASN A 9 9.77 46.87 0.15
C ASN A 9 10.55 45.58 -0.17
N ILE A 10 10.49 45.16 -1.44
CA ILE A 10 11.19 43.99 -1.98
C ILE A 10 12.69 43.96 -1.65
N ARG A 11 13.36 45.13 -1.59
CA ARG A 11 14.80 45.19 -1.25
C ARG A 11 15.07 44.75 0.18
N ARG A 12 14.16 45.04 1.11
CA ARG A 12 14.28 44.65 2.53
C ARG A 12 14.01 43.16 2.71
N ALA A 13 12.93 42.66 2.10
CA ALA A 13 12.63 41.22 2.08
C ALA A 13 13.79 40.40 1.47
N ALA A 14 14.36 40.85 0.34
CA ALA A 14 15.51 40.18 -0.27
C ALA A 14 16.77 40.22 0.61
N ALA A 15 16.98 41.29 1.39
CA ALA A 15 18.09 41.39 2.33
C ALA A 15 17.94 40.40 3.51
N VAL A 16 16.73 40.26 4.05
CA VAL A 16 16.40 39.27 5.09
C VAL A 16 16.59 37.85 4.55
N MET A 17 16.04 37.56 3.37
CA MET A 17 16.21 36.25 2.71
C MET A 17 17.69 35.91 2.47
N LYS A 18 18.50 36.89 2.05
CA LYS A 18 19.94 36.70 1.85
C LYS A 18 20.67 36.41 3.18
N LYS A 19 20.28 37.07 4.27
CA LYS A 19 20.83 36.82 5.63
C LYS A 19 20.50 35.40 6.08
N GLU A 20 19.23 34.98 5.97
CA GLU A 20 18.82 33.62 6.35
C GLU A 20 19.52 32.54 5.52
N PHE A 21 19.63 32.74 4.20
CA PHE A 21 20.35 31.81 3.33
C PHE A 21 21.83 31.67 3.73
N LEU A 22 22.49 32.79 4.07
CA LEU A 22 23.88 32.79 4.56
C LEU A 22 24.02 32.10 5.92
N HIS A 23 23.04 32.27 6.82
CA HIS A 23 23.00 31.59 8.11
C HIS A 23 22.85 30.08 7.96
N ILE A 24 21.89 29.64 7.13
CA ILE A 24 21.68 28.21 6.82
C ILE A 24 22.94 27.60 6.19
N ARG A 25 23.56 28.29 5.22
CA ARG A 25 24.76 27.80 4.55
C ARG A 25 25.98 27.68 5.47
N ARG A 26 26.09 28.53 6.49
CA ARG A 26 27.19 28.50 7.48
C ARG A 26 26.97 27.47 8.59
N ASP A 27 25.71 27.11 8.88
CA ASP A 27 25.38 26.06 9.85
C ASP A 27 25.48 24.67 9.19
N SER A 28 26.72 24.24 8.91
CA SER A 28 27.02 22.99 8.22
C SER A 28 26.46 21.75 8.94
N ARG A 29 26.42 21.74 10.27
CA ARG A 29 25.84 20.63 11.04
C ARG A 29 24.33 20.52 10.84
N SER A 30 23.60 21.63 10.99
CA SER A 30 22.16 21.63 10.76
C SER A 30 21.82 21.31 9.30
N LEU A 31 22.62 21.83 8.36
CA LEU A 31 22.43 21.57 6.93
C LEU A 31 22.66 20.09 6.59
N VAL A 32 23.69 19.46 7.14
CA VAL A 32 23.94 18.03 6.97
C VAL A 32 22.79 17.21 7.55
N ILE A 33 22.32 17.50 8.78
CA ILE A 33 21.20 16.75 9.37
C ILE A 33 19.92 16.94 8.53
N ALA A 34 19.63 18.17 8.10
CA ALA A 34 18.42 18.50 7.32
C ALA A 34 18.40 17.83 5.94
N LEU A 35 19.55 17.60 5.31
CA LEU A 35 19.65 16.93 4.00
C LEU A 35 19.82 15.41 4.10
N LEU A 36 20.55 14.93 5.11
CA LEU A 36 21.00 13.55 5.20
C LEU A 36 19.98 12.68 5.96
N ALA A 37 19.33 13.21 7.00
CA ALA A 37 18.29 12.50 7.73
C ALA A 37 17.10 12.07 6.83
N PRO A 38 16.57 12.89 5.92
CA PRO A 38 15.51 12.51 4.99
C PRO A 38 15.92 11.40 4.02
N VAL A 39 17.15 11.46 3.51
CA VAL A 39 17.67 10.46 2.59
C VAL A 39 17.80 9.12 3.32
N VAL A 40 18.32 9.13 4.54
CA VAL A 40 18.39 7.93 5.39
C VAL A 40 16.98 7.41 5.72
N LEU A 41 16.05 8.28 6.09
CA LEU A 41 14.66 7.90 6.33
C LEU A 41 14.00 7.31 5.09
N LEU A 42 14.27 7.86 3.90
CA LEU A 42 13.76 7.35 2.63
C LEU A 42 14.36 5.99 2.29
N ILE A 43 15.65 5.77 2.56
CA ILE A 43 16.26 4.44 2.42
C ILE A 43 15.61 3.47 3.41
N VAL A 44 15.53 3.84 4.70
CA VAL A 44 14.93 2.99 5.73
C VAL A 44 13.48 2.66 5.38
N TYR A 45 12.64 3.64 5.09
CA TYR A 45 11.23 3.41 4.74
C TYR A 45 11.03 2.80 3.36
N GLY A 46 11.86 3.13 2.36
CA GLY A 46 11.78 2.53 1.03
C GLY A 46 12.10 1.04 1.03
N TYR A 47 12.95 0.60 1.97
CA TYR A 47 13.22 -0.82 2.20
C TYR A 47 12.29 -1.46 3.23
N ALA A 48 11.91 -0.75 4.30
CA ALA A 48 11.12 -1.29 5.41
C ALA A 48 9.61 -1.27 5.15
N VAL A 49 9.10 -0.28 4.40
CA VAL A 49 7.69 -0.15 4.03
C VAL A 49 7.52 -0.78 2.66
N THR A 50 7.40 -2.10 2.65
CA THR A 50 6.94 -2.82 1.47
C THR A 50 5.52 -3.33 1.72
N PHE A 51 4.59 -2.91 0.86
CA PHE A 51 3.28 -3.57 0.75
C PHE A 51 3.33 -4.74 -0.24
N ASP A 52 4.53 -5.21 -0.62
CA ASP A 52 4.67 -6.39 -1.48
C ASP A 52 4.23 -7.62 -0.70
N ILE A 53 2.96 -7.95 -0.83
CA ILE A 53 2.36 -9.14 -0.23
C ILE A 53 2.81 -10.35 -1.06
N LYS A 54 3.92 -10.96 -0.65
CA LYS A 54 4.39 -12.23 -1.19
C LYS A 54 4.16 -13.32 -0.14
N HIS A 55 3.50 -14.41 -0.55
CA HIS A 55 3.18 -15.57 0.31
C HIS A 55 2.15 -15.25 1.40
N ILE A 56 0.90 -15.02 1.00
CA ILE A 56 -0.23 -14.97 1.93
C ILE A 56 -0.45 -16.38 2.49
N ASP A 57 -0.27 -16.55 3.79
CA ASP A 57 -0.59 -17.81 4.46
C ASP A 57 -2.10 -18.05 4.39
N LEU A 58 -2.47 -19.09 3.64
CA LEU A 58 -3.83 -19.49 3.32
C LEU A 58 -4.19 -20.75 4.10
N GLY A 59 -5.13 -20.64 5.03
CA GLY A 59 -5.79 -21.77 5.66
C GLY A 59 -6.85 -22.33 4.72
N VAL A 60 -6.92 -23.64 4.58
CA VAL A 60 -7.91 -24.29 3.72
C VAL A 60 -8.76 -25.25 4.56
N THR A 61 -10.06 -25.03 4.55
CA THR A 61 -11.06 -25.94 5.13
C THR A 61 -11.79 -26.64 3.99
N ASP A 62 -11.37 -27.87 3.68
CA ASP A 62 -11.99 -28.72 2.66
C ASP A 62 -13.00 -29.69 3.29
N ASN A 63 -14.29 -29.34 3.21
CA ASN A 63 -15.38 -30.21 3.66
C ASN A 63 -15.85 -31.20 2.59
N ASP A 64 -15.51 -31.00 1.31
CA ASP A 64 -15.92 -31.88 0.20
C ASP A 64 -14.94 -33.05 0.02
N ARG A 65 -13.64 -32.81 0.23
CA ARG A 65 -12.55 -33.80 0.18
C ARG A 65 -12.49 -34.61 -1.13
N THR A 66 -12.83 -33.98 -2.25
CA THR A 66 -12.88 -34.63 -3.57
C THR A 66 -11.69 -34.23 -4.46
N PRO A 67 -11.46 -34.93 -5.58
CA PRO A 67 -10.45 -34.49 -6.56
C PRO A 67 -10.74 -33.08 -7.12
N VAL A 68 -12.01 -32.67 -7.19
CA VAL A 68 -12.40 -31.36 -7.71
C VAL A 68 -12.08 -30.25 -6.70
N SER A 69 -12.30 -30.48 -5.40
CA SER A 69 -11.88 -29.54 -4.35
C SER A 69 -10.36 -29.39 -4.33
N ARG A 70 -9.61 -30.51 -4.43
CA ARG A 70 -8.14 -30.49 -4.49
C ARG A 70 -7.59 -29.72 -5.69
N MET A 71 -8.20 -29.82 -6.87
CA MET A 71 -7.79 -29.02 -8.02
C MET A 71 -7.91 -27.50 -7.78
N LEU A 72 -8.97 -27.07 -7.07
CA LEU A 72 -9.12 -25.66 -6.70
C LEU A 72 -8.00 -25.25 -5.74
N ILE A 73 -7.73 -26.06 -4.71
CA ILE A 73 -6.67 -25.83 -3.72
C ILE A 73 -5.29 -25.74 -4.39
N GLU A 74 -5.01 -26.65 -5.33
CA GLU A 74 -3.76 -26.65 -6.11
C GLU A 74 -3.61 -25.37 -6.94
N LYS A 75 -4.69 -24.83 -7.51
CA LYS A 75 -4.66 -23.55 -8.23
C LYS A 75 -4.26 -22.38 -7.33
N PHE A 76 -4.67 -22.38 -6.06
CA PHE A 76 -4.22 -21.40 -5.08
C PHE A 76 -2.72 -21.55 -4.81
N SER A 77 -2.24 -22.78 -4.57
CA SER A 77 -0.81 -23.04 -4.33
C SER A 77 0.08 -22.70 -5.53
N SER A 78 -0.36 -23.01 -6.75
CA SER A 78 0.42 -22.81 -7.98
C SER A 78 0.48 -21.35 -8.43
N SER A 79 -0.33 -20.47 -7.83
CA SER A 79 -0.43 -19.07 -8.22
C SER A 79 0.79 -18.23 -7.78
N GLY A 80 1.57 -18.70 -6.80
CA GLY A 80 2.70 -17.99 -6.22
C GLY A 80 2.32 -16.89 -5.22
N TYR A 81 1.04 -16.52 -5.12
CA TYR A 81 0.56 -15.51 -4.16
C TYR A 81 0.21 -16.10 -2.79
N PHE A 82 -0.19 -17.38 -2.76
CA PHE A 82 -0.68 -18.05 -1.56
C PHE A 82 0.24 -19.21 -1.18
N LYS A 83 0.51 -19.34 0.12
CA LYS A 83 1.17 -20.49 0.71
C LYS A 83 0.14 -21.25 1.54
N ILE A 84 -0.10 -22.52 1.20
CA ILE A 84 -1.08 -23.32 1.93
C ILE A 84 -0.52 -23.63 3.31
N PHE A 85 -1.24 -23.21 4.34
CA PHE A 85 -0.99 -23.60 5.72
C PHE A 85 -1.87 -24.82 6.04
N GLU A 86 -1.26 -26.00 6.06
CA GLU A 86 -1.94 -27.22 6.50
C GLU A 86 -2.11 -27.20 8.02
N ALA A 87 -3.24 -26.68 8.50
CA ALA A 87 -3.63 -26.85 9.89
C ALA A 87 -4.14 -28.29 10.07
N GLY A 88 -3.50 -29.02 10.99
CA GLY A 88 -3.68 -30.46 11.17
C GLY A 88 -5.14 -30.91 11.26
N ARG A 89 -5.51 -31.81 10.34
CA ARG A 89 -6.57 -32.86 10.33
C ARG A 89 -7.98 -32.58 10.86
N ASN A 90 -8.28 -31.48 11.54
CA ASN A 90 -9.62 -31.17 12.06
C ASN A 90 -10.21 -29.95 11.36
N SER A 91 -10.99 -30.23 10.33
CA SER A 91 -11.73 -29.32 9.44
C SER A 91 -12.77 -28.40 10.12
N GLY A 92 -12.88 -28.40 11.46
CA GLY A 92 -13.74 -27.46 12.21
C GLY A 92 -12.98 -26.35 12.96
N ALA A 93 -11.69 -26.53 13.24
CA ALA A 93 -10.96 -25.71 14.21
C ALA A 93 -10.12 -24.57 13.59
N ILE A 94 -10.04 -24.50 12.25
CA ILE A 94 -9.17 -23.55 11.55
C ILE A 94 -9.79 -22.14 11.51
N ASN A 95 -11.11 -22.02 11.65
CA ASN A 95 -11.85 -20.86 11.16
C ASN A 95 -11.63 -19.54 11.92
N ASN A 96 -11.26 -19.58 13.21
CA ASN A 96 -11.05 -18.34 13.99
C ASN A 96 -9.77 -18.37 14.85
N GLU A 97 -9.37 -19.52 15.40
CA GLU A 97 -8.17 -19.61 16.24
C GLU A 97 -6.87 -19.35 15.45
N ALA A 98 -6.81 -19.79 14.19
CA ALA A 98 -5.62 -19.62 13.36
C ALA A 98 -5.40 -18.16 12.92
N ILE A 99 -6.49 -17.46 12.58
CA ILE A 99 -6.46 -16.00 12.33
C ILE A 99 -6.12 -15.25 13.62
N LYS A 100 -6.78 -15.59 14.75
CA LYS A 100 -6.52 -14.94 16.05
C LYS A 100 -5.08 -15.09 16.56
N ARG A 101 -4.37 -16.13 16.14
CA ARG A 101 -2.96 -16.38 16.50
C ARG A 101 -1.98 -15.86 15.45
N ASP A 102 -2.44 -15.05 14.50
CA ASP A 102 -1.64 -14.48 13.39
C ASP A 102 -0.89 -15.55 12.58
N ARG A 103 -1.46 -16.77 12.47
CA ARG A 103 -0.83 -17.88 11.75
C ARG A 103 -1.32 -18.00 10.31
N VAL A 104 -2.46 -17.37 10.01
CA VAL A 104 -3.14 -17.44 8.72
C VAL A 104 -3.79 -16.09 8.47
N ARG A 105 -3.50 -15.48 7.31
CA ARG A 105 -4.08 -14.18 6.93
C ARG A 105 -5.34 -14.30 6.07
N MET A 106 -5.60 -15.50 5.53
CA MET A 106 -6.81 -15.79 4.75
C MET A 106 -7.26 -17.24 4.92
N ILE A 107 -8.58 -17.48 4.94
CA ILE A 107 -9.17 -18.81 4.99
C ILE A 107 -10.07 -19.03 3.77
N LEU A 108 -9.87 -20.15 3.11
CA LEU A 108 -10.73 -20.69 2.05
C LEU A 108 -11.59 -21.82 2.62
N VAL A 109 -12.92 -21.68 2.56
CA VAL A 109 -13.86 -22.72 3.00
C VAL A 109 -14.59 -23.29 1.79
N ILE A 110 -14.34 -24.57 1.51
CA ILE A 110 -15.02 -25.34 0.47
C ILE A 110 -16.18 -26.09 1.13
N PRO A 111 -17.43 -25.85 0.71
CA PRO A 111 -18.60 -26.49 1.33
C PRO A 111 -18.68 -27.98 0.96
N GLU A 112 -19.39 -28.76 1.78
CA GLU A 112 -19.73 -30.14 1.46
C GLU A 112 -20.59 -30.21 0.19
N GLY A 113 -20.36 -31.21 -0.65
CA GLY A 113 -21.11 -31.39 -1.90
C GLY A 113 -20.64 -30.51 -3.06
N PHE A 114 -19.54 -29.77 -2.89
CA PHE A 114 -18.93 -28.92 -3.92
C PHE A 114 -18.76 -29.64 -5.26
N SER A 115 -18.13 -30.83 -5.28
CA SER A 115 -17.97 -31.59 -6.52
C SER A 115 -19.30 -32.10 -7.08
N SER A 116 -20.24 -32.47 -6.23
CA SER A 116 -21.55 -33.00 -6.65
C SER A 116 -22.37 -31.92 -7.36
N GLU A 117 -22.46 -30.73 -6.78
CA GLU A 117 -23.20 -29.61 -7.33
C GLU A 117 -22.54 -29.04 -8.60
N ILE A 118 -21.21 -29.02 -8.67
CA ILE A 118 -20.47 -28.70 -9.90
C ILE A 118 -20.84 -29.68 -11.02
N LYS A 119 -20.85 -30.99 -10.74
CA LYS A 119 -21.23 -32.02 -11.73
C LYS A 119 -22.68 -31.86 -12.21
N LYS A 120 -23.56 -31.36 -11.35
CA LYS A 120 -24.96 -31.02 -11.69
C LYS A 120 -25.10 -29.70 -12.45
N ASN A 121 -24.00 -29.02 -12.80
CA ASN A 121 -23.99 -27.67 -13.41
C ASN A 121 -24.69 -26.61 -12.54
N LYS A 122 -24.68 -26.77 -11.22
CA LYS A 122 -25.22 -25.79 -10.29
C LYS A 122 -24.10 -24.89 -9.78
N ALA A 123 -24.41 -23.62 -9.58
CA ALA A 123 -23.48 -22.66 -8.99
C ALA A 123 -23.25 -23.02 -7.51
N VAL A 124 -21.99 -23.08 -7.09
CA VAL A 124 -21.60 -23.34 -5.71
C VAL A 124 -20.91 -22.11 -5.14
N LYS A 125 -21.26 -21.74 -3.92
CA LYS A 125 -20.64 -20.62 -3.21
C LYS A 125 -19.46 -21.16 -2.41
N VAL A 126 -18.26 -20.65 -2.70
CA VAL A 126 -17.06 -20.88 -1.89
C VAL A 126 -16.84 -19.63 -1.05
N GLN A 127 -16.50 -19.79 0.23
CA GLN A 127 -16.29 -18.68 1.13
C GLN A 127 -14.78 -18.38 1.25
N VAL A 128 -14.43 -17.11 1.19
CA VAL A 128 -13.08 -16.62 1.45
C VAL A 128 -13.19 -15.59 2.59
N ILE A 129 -12.42 -15.79 3.65
CA ILE A 129 -12.39 -14.93 4.82
C ILE A 129 -10.96 -14.37 4.91
N ALA A 130 -10.81 -13.04 4.94
CA ALA A 130 -9.50 -12.40 5.10
C ALA A 130 -9.42 -11.70 6.45
N ASP A 131 -8.23 -11.67 7.05
CA ASP A 131 -7.96 -10.83 8.21
C ASP A 131 -7.97 -9.35 7.81
N GLY A 132 -8.88 -8.58 8.42
CA GLY A 132 -9.09 -7.17 8.15
C GLY A 132 -8.18 -6.21 8.93
N SER A 133 -7.27 -6.71 9.78
CA SER A 133 -6.31 -5.86 10.53
C SER A 133 -5.44 -4.99 9.63
N ASP A 134 -5.11 -5.48 8.42
CA ASP A 134 -4.58 -4.68 7.32
C ASP A 134 -5.56 -4.71 6.14
N ALA A 135 -6.37 -3.65 6.04
CA ALA A 135 -7.41 -3.54 5.02
C ALA A 135 -6.85 -3.57 3.58
N ASN A 136 -5.64 -3.05 3.36
CA ASN A 136 -5.02 -3.06 2.04
C ASN A 136 -4.61 -4.49 1.66
N THR A 137 -3.92 -5.18 2.58
CA THR A 137 -3.52 -6.57 2.38
C THR A 137 -4.74 -7.49 2.19
N ALA A 138 -5.78 -7.32 3.00
CA ALA A 138 -7.03 -8.08 2.87
C ALA A 138 -7.68 -7.88 1.50
N SER A 139 -7.76 -6.63 1.03
CA SER A 139 -8.40 -6.29 -0.26
C SER A 139 -7.64 -6.89 -1.44
N VAL A 140 -6.31 -6.79 -1.44
CA VAL A 140 -5.45 -7.38 -2.47
C VAL A 140 -5.59 -8.90 -2.49
N ALA A 141 -5.52 -9.53 -1.31
CA ALA A 141 -5.67 -10.98 -1.19
C ALA A 141 -7.04 -11.47 -1.72
N LEU A 142 -8.13 -10.78 -1.37
CA LEU A 142 -9.48 -11.11 -1.85
C LEU A 142 -9.59 -10.94 -3.37
N GLY A 143 -8.93 -9.92 -3.93
CA GLY A 143 -8.82 -9.72 -5.38
C GLY A 143 -8.16 -10.91 -6.08
N TYR A 144 -6.99 -11.36 -5.58
CA TYR A 144 -6.30 -12.53 -6.13
C TYR A 144 -7.13 -13.81 -5.98
N ALA A 145 -7.75 -14.05 -4.83
CA ALA A 145 -8.64 -15.18 -4.63
C ALA A 145 -9.81 -15.18 -5.63
N GLY A 146 -10.41 -14.01 -5.87
CA GLY A 146 -11.46 -13.83 -6.87
C GLY A 146 -11.00 -14.16 -8.29
N ILE A 147 -9.79 -13.75 -8.70
CA ILE A 147 -9.22 -14.08 -10.02
C ILE A 147 -9.03 -15.59 -10.16
N ILE A 148 -8.50 -16.26 -9.14
CA ILE A 148 -8.27 -17.71 -9.14
C ILE A 148 -9.59 -18.48 -9.23
N ILE A 149 -10.58 -18.11 -8.40
CA ILE A 149 -11.91 -18.74 -8.40
C ILE A 149 -12.62 -18.55 -9.74
N ASN A 150 -12.57 -17.34 -10.32
CA ASN A 150 -13.18 -17.07 -11.63
C ASN A 150 -12.50 -17.86 -12.75
N THR A 151 -11.17 -17.97 -12.71
CA THR A 151 -10.41 -18.76 -13.69
C THR A 151 -10.78 -20.24 -13.60
N PHE A 152 -10.91 -20.76 -12.37
CA PHE A 152 -11.35 -22.14 -12.12
C PHE A 152 -12.79 -22.38 -12.58
N SER A 153 -13.71 -21.47 -12.24
CA SER A 153 -15.12 -21.51 -12.66
C SER A 153 -15.24 -21.56 -14.18
N ARG A 154 -14.54 -20.68 -14.90
CA ARG A 154 -14.51 -20.66 -16.38
C ARG A 154 -14.00 -21.98 -16.96
N LYS A 155 -12.97 -22.58 -16.37
CA LYS A 155 -12.45 -23.90 -16.81
C LYS A 155 -13.53 -24.98 -16.68
N ILE A 156 -14.21 -25.05 -15.54
CA ILE A 156 -15.30 -26.02 -15.31
C ILE A 156 -16.45 -25.80 -16.30
N THR A 157 -16.87 -24.55 -16.52
CA THR A 157 -17.97 -24.24 -17.45
C THR A 157 -17.63 -24.68 -18.88
N ILE A 158 -16.39 -24.47 -19.32
CA ILE A 158 -15.92 -24.90 -20.65
C ILE A 158 -15.89 -26.42 -20.76
N GLU A 159 -15.41 -27.14 -19.73
CA GLU A 159 -15.39 -28.60 -19.71
C GLU A 159 -16.81 -29.19 -19.69
N ALA A 160 -17.73 -28.59 -18.93
CA ALA A 160 -19.13 -28.99 -18.91
C ALA A 160 -19.81 -28.77 -20.27
N ALA A 161 -19.53 -27.65 -20.95
CA ALA A 161 -20.04 -27.38 -22.30
C ALA A 161 -19.52 -28.42 -23.32
N ARG A 162 -18.21 -28.75 -23.26
CA ARG A 162 -17.61 -29.80 -24.12
C ARG A 162 -18.32 -31.15 -23.97
N LYS A 163 -18.62 -31.57 -22.73
CA LYS A 163 -19.30 -32.85 -22.46
C LYS A 163 -20.73 -32.89 -23.00
N LYS A 164 -21.39 -31.74 -23.14
CA LYS A 164 -22.74 -31.63 -23.75
C LYS A 164 -22.71 -31.52 -25.29
N GLY A 165 -21.55 -31.73 -25.92
CA GLY A 165 -21.41 -31.63 -27.38
C GLY A 165 -21.37 -30.19 -27.91
N PHE A 166 -21.35 -29.17 -27.04
CA PHE A 166 -21.13 -27.80 -27.48
C PHE A 166 -19.67 -27.60 -27.84
N ASN A 167 -19.41 -27.12 -29.05
CA ASN A 167 -18.05 -26.81 -29.49
C ASN A 167 -17.57 -25.53 -28.79
N PRO A 168 -16.61 -25.62 -27.85
CA PRO A 168 -16.15 -24.47 -27.06
C PRO A 168 -15.48 -23.39 -27.92
N LYS A 169 -15.08 -23.70 -29.17
CA LYS A 169 -14.57 -22.73 -30.14
C LYS A 169 -15.63 -21.74 -30.64
N LYS A 170 -16.92 -22.02 -30.47
CA LYS A 170 -18.03 -21.14 -30.91
C LYS A 170 -18.55 -20.22 -29.80
N ILE A 171 -18.07 -20.35 -28.57
CA ILE A 171 -18.43 -19.45 -27.48
C ILE A 171 -17.39 -18.33 -27.47
N PRO A 172 -17.72 -17.09 -27.89
CA PRO A 172 -16.79 -15.99 -27.85
C PRO A 172 -16.38 -15.76 -26.40
N ALA A 173 -15.11 -16.00 -26.11
CA ALA A 173 -14.58 -15.89 -24.77
C ALA A 173 -13.69 -14.65 -24.71
N VAL A 174 -14.09 -13.65 -23.94
CA VAL A 174 -13.25 -12.47 -23.69
C VAL A 174 -12.08 -12.93 -22.84
N ILE A 175 -10.86 -12.86 -23.38
CA ILE A 175 -9.63 -13.14 -22.65
C ILE A 175 -9.07 -11.78 -22.23
N PRO A 176 -9.14 -11.42 -20.94
CA PRO A 176 -8.47 -10.21 -20.48
C PRO A 176 -6.96 -10.42 -20.61
N GLU A 177 -6.28 -9.51 -21.32
CA GLU A 177 -4.82 -9.36 -21.32
C GLU A 177 -4.46 -8.13 -20.48
N PRO A 178 -4.54 -8.22 -19.15
CA PRO A 178 -4.21 -7.09 -18.30
C PRO A 178 -2.74 -6.73 -18.46
N ARG A 179 -2.47 -5.49 -18.88
CA ARG A 179 -1.12 -4.92 -18.88
C ARG A 179 -1.06 -3.79 -17.88
N VAL A 180 -0.19 -3.93 -16.89
CA VAL A 180 0.10 -2.85 -15.94
C VAL A 180 1.20 -1.98 -16.52
N TRP A 181 0.84 -0.76 -16.92
CA TRP A 181 1.82 0.22 -17.38
C TRP A 181 2.60 0.78 -16.18
N TYR A 182 3.89 1.09 -16.39
CA TYR A 182 4.83 1.68 -15.42
C TYR A 182 5.27 0.80 -14.23
N ASN A 183 4.49 -0.20 -13.82
CA ASN A 183 4.90 -1.14 -12.76
C ASN A 183 4.45 -2.60 -13.03
N PRO A 184 4.99 -3.27 -14.06
CA PRO A 184 4.58 -4.63 -14.43
C PRO A 184 4.80 -5.66 -13.32
N GLU A 185 5.81 -5.44 -12.47
CA GLU A 185 6.16 -6.30 -11.33
C GLU A 185 5.35 -5.99 -10.07
N LEU A 186 4.47 -4.98 -10.11
CA LEU A 186 3.63 -4.52 -9.01
C LEU A 186 4.41 -4.24 -7.71
N LYS A 187 5.66 -3.80 -7.84
CA LYS A 187 6.52 -3.41 -6.70
C LYS A 187 5.96 -2.17 -6.03
N SER A 188 5.55 -2.31 -4.78
CA SER A 188 4.93 -1.25 -3.98
C SER A 188 5.87 -0.06 -3.76
N GLN A 189 7.18 -0.32 -3.74
CA GLN A 189 8.23 0.69 -3.64
C GLN A 189 8.09 1.79 -4.72
N ASN A 190 7.74 1.41 -5.95
CA ASN A 190 7.59 2.35 -7.07
C ASN A 190 6.42 3.33 -6.87
N PHE A 191 5.45 2.98 -6.03
CA PHE A 191 4.30 3.81 -5.72
C PHE A 191 4.48 4.60 -4.41
N ILE A 192 5.04 3.97 -3.38
CA ILE A 192 5.18 4.57 -2.04
C ILE A 192 6.28 5.63 -2.01
N ILE A 193 7.43 5.36 -2.63
CA ILE A 193 8.62 6.22 -2.51
C ILE A 193 8.31 7.67 -2.95
N PRO A 194 7.65 7.94 -4.09
CA PRO A 194 7.29 9.31 -4.46
C PRO A 194 6.41 10.03 -3.43
N GLY A 195 5.39 9.34 -2.88
CA GLY A 195 4.52 9.92 -1.86
C GLY A 195 5.27 10.18 -0.55
N LEU A 196 6.16 9.26 -0.18
CA LEU A 196 7.00 9.39 1.01
C LEU A 196 7.96 10.58 0.89
N ILE A 197 8.52 10.84 -0.29
CA ILE A 197 9.34 12.04 -0.55
C ILE A 197 8.52 13.29 -0.25
N ALA A 198 7.29 13.39 -0.75
CA ALA A 198 6.44 14.57 -0.53
C ALA A 198 6.15 14.80 0.97
N VAL A 199 5.81 13.73 1.71
CA VAL A 199 5.54 13.81 3.15
C VAL A 199 6.81 14.17 3.94
N LEU A 200 7.94 13.55 3.63
CA LEU A 200 9.21 13.86 4.29
C LEU A 200 9.61 15.31 4.03
N MET A 201 9.54 15.78 2.78
CA MET A 201 9.81 17.18 2.41
C MET A 201 8.92 18.15 3.20
N MET A 202 7.63 17.84 3.32
CA MET A 202 6.69 18.63 4.13
C MET A 202 7.09 18.68 5.61
N LEU A 203 7.42 17.53 6.21
CA LEU A 203 7.84 17.46 7.61
C LEU A 203 9.15 18.23 7.86
N ILE A 204 10.13 18.11 6.96
CA ILE A 204 11.40 18.85 7.08
C ILE A 204 11.17 20.34 6.96
N ALA A 205 10.35 20.78 6.00
CA ALA A 205 10.02 22.19 5.84
C ALA A 205 9.36 22.74 7.12
N ALA A 206 8.39 22.01 7.69
CA ALA A 206 7.74 22.38 8.95
C ALA A 206 8.73 22.43 10.12
N MET A 207 9.62 21.44 10.24
CA MET A 207 10.63 21.37 11.30
C MET A 207 11.67 22.50 11.17
N LEU A 208 12.19 22.78 9.97
CA LEU A 208 13.14 23.86 9.73
C LEU A 208 12.52 25.23 10.07
N THR A 209 11.29 25.46 9.65
CA THR A 209 10.56 26.70 9.98
C THR A 209 10.38 26.83 11.49
N SER A 210 9.92 25.77 12.17
CA SER A 210 9.73 25.78 13.62
C SER A 210 11.05 26.03 14.37
N LEU A 211 12.12 25.32 14.01
CA LEU A 211 13.44 25.47 14.62
C LEU A 211 14.01 26.87 14.41
N THR A 212 13.80 27.46 13.24
CA THR A 212 14.27 28.83 12.94
C THR A 212 13.57 29.84 13.83
N VAL A 213 12.24 29.76 13.93
CA VAL A 213 11.43 30.66 14.79
C VAL A 213 11.80 30.52 16.27
N VAL A 214 11.97 29.28 16.76
CA VAL A 214 12.34 29.03 18.16
C VAL A 214 13.76 29.53 18.46
N ARG A 215 14.74 29.23 17.59
CA ARG A 215 16.13 29.72 17.75
C ARG A 215 16.21 31.24 17.77
N GLU A 216 15.45 31.94 16.94
CA GLU A 216 15.43 33.40 16.93
C GLU A 216 14.81 34.00 18.19
N LYS A 217 13.80 33.32 18.76
CA LYS A 217 13.19 33.70 20.02
C LYS A 217 14.12 33.49 21.22
N GLU A 218 14.81 32.34 21.27
CA GLU A 218 15.76 32.01 22.34
C GLU A 218 17.02 32.89 22.34
N ARG A 219 17.50 33.29 21.15
CA ARG A 219 18.68 34.16 21.02
C ARG A 219 18.38 35.64 21.25
N GLY A 220 17.13 36.02 21.47
CA GLY A 220 16.71 37.42 21.61
C GLY A 220 16.86 38.26 20.34
N THR A 221 17.25 37.66 19.21
CA THR A 221 17.39 38.36 17.92
C THR A 221 16.05 38.83 17.37
N PHE A 222 14.96 38.20 17.80
CA PHE A 222 13.60 38.64 17.48
C PHE A 222 13.33 40.06 17.97
N GLU A 223 13.78 40.42 19.18
CA GLU A 223 13.61 41.76 19.75
C GLU A 223 14.43 42.81 18.98
N GLN A 224 15.65 42.44 18.55
CA GLN A 224 16.47 43.30 17.69
C GLN A 224 15.83 43.53 16.32
N LEU A 225 15.21 42.52 15.71
CA LEU A 225 14.50 42.65 14.44
C LEU A 225 13.28 43.57 14.55
N VAL A 226 12.50 43.45 15.62
CA VAL A 226 11.33 44.32 15.88
C VAL A 226 11.74 45.78 16.13
N SER A 227 12.97 46.03 16.60
CA SER A 227 13.51 47.39 16.76
C SER A 227 13.99 48.04 15.46
N THR A 228 14.10 47.29 14.36
CA THR A 228 14.46 47.82 13.03
C THR A 228 13.21 48.26 12.24
N PRO A 229 13.32 49.15 11.22
CA PRO A 229 12.16 49.62 10.44
C PRO A 229 11.60 48.55 9.46
N ILE A 230 11.72 47.27 9.77
CA ILE A 230 11.24 46.12 8.99
C ILE A 230 9.77 45.85 9.35
N LYS A 231 8.93 45.62 8.34
CA LYS A 231 7.49 45.33 8.56
C LYS A 231 7.24 43.82 8.76
N PRO A 232 6.16 43.40 9.45
CA PRO A 232 5.86 41.98 9.67
C PRO A 232 5.78 41.13 8.39
N LEU A 233 5.20 41.68 7.31
CA LEU A 233 5.14 41.03 6.00
C LEU A 233 6.52 40.92 5.30
N GLU A 234 7.51 41.71 5.70
CA GLU A 234 8.89 41.65 5.17
C GLU A 234 9.75 40.63 5.95
N LEU A 235 9.21 40.07 7.04
CA LEU A 235 9.84 39.10 7.96
C LEU A 235 9.32 37.66 7.77
N MET A 236 8.13 37.49 7.17
CA MET A 236 7.47 36.19 6.91
C MET A 236 8.02 35.49 5.67
#